data_AF-A0A944Q9J7-F1
#
_entry.id   AF-A0A944Q9J7-F1
#
_cell.length_a   1.000
_cell.length_b   1.000
_cell.length_c   1.000
_cell.angle_alpha   90.00
_cell.angle_beta   90.00
_cell.angle_gamma   90.00
#
_symmetry.space_group_name_H-M   'P 1'
#
loop_
_entity.id
_entity.type
_entity.pdbx_description
1 polymer ?
#
loop_
_entity_poly.entity_id
_entity_poly.type
_entity_poly.pdbx_seq_one_letter_code
_entity_poly.pdbx_strand_id
1 'polypeptide(L)'
;MNLKGEWDHLDSETRQWLLDNPGCLILPRTMSARVCERAAERIECDQHGQIELSREDPDFIREKAEAAGTIRAAADTEYRFFDSTP
;
A
#
# COMPACT_ATOMS: atom_id res chain seq x y z
N MET A 1 4.63 11.42 -1.50
CA MET A 1 3.34 11.59 -0.78
C MET A 1 3.55 11.18 0.67
N ASN A 2 2.85 11.76 1.65
CA ASN A 2 2.85 11.22 3.02
C ASN A 2 1.56 10.42 3.24
N LEU A 3 1.58 9.10 2.98
CA LEU A 3 0.38 8.27 3.08
C LEU A 3 -0.15 8.19 4.51
N LYS A 4 0.76 8.27 5.50
CA LYS A 4 0.41 8.21 6.92
C LYS A 4 -0.51 9.34 7.37
N GLY A 5 -0.28 10.57 6.90
CA GLY A 5 -1.14 11.72 7.17
C GLY A 5 -2.52 11.60 6.52
N GLU A 6 -2.55 11.09 5.28
CA GLU A 6 -3.78 11.01 4.49
C GLU A 6 -4.58 9.73 4.76
N TRP A 7 -4.03 8.76 5.49
CA TRP A 7 -4.64 7.44 5.72
C TRP A 7 -6.08 7.53 6.26
N ASP A 8 -6.34 8.48 7.15
CA ASP A 8 -7.68 8.68 7.72
C ASP A 8 -8.66 9.40 6.77
N HIS A 9 -8.14 10.07 5.75
CA HIS A 9 -8.93 10.72 4.71
C HIS A 9 -9.31 9.77 3.56
N LEU A 10 -8.58 8.66 3.38
CA LEU A 10 -8.84 7.68 2.32
C LEU A 10 -10.20 6.98 2.51
N ASP A 11 -10.90 6.67 1.42
CA ASP A 11 -12.07 5.79 1.50
C ASP A 11 -11.71 4.37 1.96
N SER A 12 -12.67 3.66 2.56
CA SER A 12 -12.48 2.29 3.05
C SER A 12 -12.03 1.33 1.95
N GLU A 13 -12.50 1.49 0.71
CA GLU A 13 -12.10 0.66 -0.43
C GLU A 13 -10.62 0.85 -0.78
N THR A 14 -10.13 2.09 -0.76
CA THR A 14 -8.72 2.41 -1.02
C THR A 14 -7.83 1.88 0.10
N ARG A 15 -8.24 2.03 1.37
CA ARG A 15 -7.51 1.46 2.50
C ARG A 15 -7.45 -0.05 2.39
N GLN A 16 -8.57 -0.71 2.10
CA GLN A 16 -8.61 -2.18 1.92
C GLN A 16 -7.67 -2.62 0.81
N TRP A 17 -7.69 -1.95 -0.35
CA TRP A 17 -6.79 -2.29 -1.45
C TRP A 17 -5.31 -2.18 -1.06
N LEU A 18 -4.94 -1.16 -0.27
CA LEU A 18 -3.58 -1.02 0.26
C LEU A 18 -3.22 -2.15 1.22
N LEU A 19 -4.14 -2.52 2.11
CA LEU A 19 -3.93 -3.62 3.06
C LEU A 19 -3.76 -4.98 2.36
N ASP A 20 -4.46 -5.20 1.24
CA ASP A 20 -4.29 -6.38 0.38
C ASP A 20 -2.99 -6.32 -0.45
N ASN A 21 -2.44 -5.12 -0.68
CA ASN A 21 -1.24 -4.90 -1.50
C ASN A 21 -0.17 -4.09 -0.75
N PRO A 22 0.37 -4.59 0.37
CA PRO A 22 1.26 -3.84 1.26
C PRO A 22 2.63 -3.55 0.64
N GLY A 23 3.04 -4.30 -0.38
CA GLY A 23 4.28 -4.05 -1.14
C GLY A 23 4.13 -3.05 -2.28
N CYS A 24 2.99 -2.37 -2.39
CA CYS A 24 2.75 -1.40 -3.45
C CYS A 24 3.67 -0.18 -3.29
N LEU A 25 4.43 0.14 -4.35
CA LEU A 25 5.26 1.34 -4.43
C LEU A 25 4.64 2.41 -5.33
N ILE A 26 3.74 2.02 -6.22
CA ILE A 26 3.13 2.90 -7.23
C ILE A 26 1.63 2.63 -7.24
N LEU A 27 0.84 3.63 -6.91
CA LEU A 27 -0.61 3.53 -6.99
C LEU A 27 -1.06 3.59 -8.46
N PRO A 28 -1.86 2.62 -8.91
CA PRO A 28 -2.43 2.67 -10.24
C PRO A 28 -3.40 3.86 -10.34
N ARG A 29 -3.51 4.44 -11.54
CA ARG A 29 -4.30 5.65 -11.84
C ARG A 29 -5.70 5.67 -11.21
N THR A 30 -6.40 4.54 -11.20
CA THR A 30 -7.73 4.42 -10.60
C THR A 30 -7.72 4.68 -9.08
N MET A 31 -6.72 4.14 -8.38
CA MET A 31 -6.53 4.38 -6.95
C MET A 31 -6.01 5.79 -6.71
N SER A 32 -5.10 6.28 -7.55
CA SER A 32 -4.61 7.65 -7.47
C SER A 32 -5.72 8.68 -7.59
N ALA A 33 -6.65 8.52 -8.51
CA ALA A 33 -7.79 9.41 -8.66
C ALA A 33 -8.66 9.46 -7.39
N ARG A 34 -8.91 8.29 -6.78
CA ARG A 34 -9.67 8.19 -5.52
C ARG A 34 -8.94 8.83 -4.35
N VAL A 35 -7.63 8.60 -4.26
CA VAL A 35 -6.78 9.26 -3.26
C VAL A 35 -6.83 10.77 -3.46
N CYS A 36 -6.62 11.29 -4.67
CA CYS A 36 -6.64 12.72 -4.95
C CYS A 36 -8.01 13.38 -4.70
N GLU A 37 -9.12 12.66 -4.87
CA GLU A 37 -10.47 13.20 -4.59
C GLU A 37 -10.71 13.38 -3.08
N ARG A 38 -10.08 12.55 -2.25
CA ARG A 38 -10.32 12.50 -0.81
C ARG A 38 -9.21 13.08 0.05
N ALA A 39 -8.00 13.14 -0.49
CA ALA A 39 -6.85 13.71 0.17
C ALA A 39 -7.11 15.17 0.57
N ALA A 40 -6.75 15.51 1.79
CA ALA A 40 -6.74 16.88 2.27
C ALA A 40 -5.68 17.71 1.54
N GLU A 41 -4.57 17.07 1.15
CA GLU A 41 -3.48 17.69 0.41
C GLU A 41 -3.51 17.34 -1.09
N ARG A 42 -3.11 18.30 -1.92
CA ARG A 42 -3.01 18.06 -3.37
C ARG A 42 -1.85 17.12 -3.65
N ILE A 43 -2.17 15.86 -3.93
CA ILE A 43 -1.15 14.85 -4.20
C ILE A 43 -0.66 14.99 -5.64
N GLU A 44 0.65 15.15 -5.79
CA GLU A 44 1.30 15.16 -7.10
C GLU A 44 1.24 13.76 -7.72
N CYS A 45 0.67 13.70 -8.92
CA CYS A 45 0.69 12.50 -9.74
C CYS A 45 1.82 12.61 -10.77
N ASP A 46 2.38 11.47 -11.17
CA ASP A 46 3.33 11.37 -12.26
C ASP A 46 2.68 11.69 -13.63
N GLN A 47 3.47 11.64 -14.69
CA GLN A 47 3.02 11.88 -16.07
C GLN A 47 1.90 10.94 -16.55
N HIS A 48 1.65 9.82 -15.86
CA HIS A 48 0.61 8.84 -16.16
C HIS A 48 -0.61 8.94 -15.23
N GLY A 49 -0.60 9.87 -14.27
CA GLY A 49 -1.64 9.98 -13.25
C GLY A 49 -1.52 8.94 -12.13
N GLN A 50 -0.33 8.35 -11.96
CA GLN A 50 0.01 7.43 -10.88
C GLN A 50 0.60 8.22 -9.71
N ILE A 51 0.52 7.66 -8.51
CA ILE A 51 1.15 8.27 -7.33
C ILE A 51 2.29 7.35 -6.90
N GLU A 52 3.50 7.88 -6.86
CA GLU A 52 4.62 7.20 -6.23
C GLU A 52 4.53 7.33 -4.72
N LEU A 53 4.50 6.19 -4.05
CA LEU A 53 4.60 6.09 -2.60
C LEU A 53 6.07 6.21 -2.20
N SER A 54 6.33 6.94 -1.12
CA SER A 54 7.66 7.04 -0.55
C SER A 54 8.03 5.70 0.09
N ARG A 55 9.34 5.41 0.23
CA ARG A 55 9.81 4.10 0.78
C ARG A 55 9.28 3.79 2.18
N GLU A 56 8.87 4.80 2.94
CA GLU A 56 8.31 4.67 4.28
C GLU A 56 6.80 4.30 4.28
N ASP A 57 6.10 4.56 3.18
CA ASP A 57 4.66 4.28 3.07
C ASP A 57 4.36 2.75 3.01
N PRO A 58 5.12 1.91 2.26
CA PRO A 58 4.94 0.45 2.29
C PRO A 58 5.14 -0.17 3.67
N ASP A 59 6.12 0.31 4.44
CA ASP A 59 6.32 -0.18 5.81
C ASP A 59 5.10 0.16 6.69
N PHE A 60 4.57 1.38 6.58
CA PHE A 60 3.33 1.76 7.26
C PHE A 60 2.12 0.92 6.82
N ILE A 61 1.94 0.69 5.51
CA ILE A 61 0.85 -0.15 5.01
C ILE A 61 1.00 -1.58 5.54
N ARG A 62 2.23 -2.10 5.59
CA ARG A 62 2.53 -3.42 6.14
C ARG A 62 2.15 -3.52 7.60
N GLU A 63 2.55 -2.56 8.43
CA GLU A 63 2.16 -2.51 9.85
C GLU A 63 0.63 -2.47 10.01
N LYS A 64 -0.08 -1.71 9.16
CA LYS A 64 -1.54 -1.66 9.16
C LYS A 64 -2.17 -2.97 8.71
N ALA A 65 -1.61 -3.63 7.71
CA ALA A 65 -2.08 -4.91 7.21
C ALA A 65 -1.85 -6.04 8.22
N GLU A 66 -0.74 -6.00 8.97
CA GLU A 66 -0.48 -6.91 10.09
C GLU A 66 -1.50 -6.68 11.22
N ALA A 67 -1.75 -5.42 11.58
CA ALA A 67 -2.75 -5.07 12.60
C ALA A 67 -4.19 -5.43 12.19
N ALA A 68 -4.50 -5.33 10.89
CA ALA A 68 -5.79 -5.74 10.32
C ALA A 68 -5.90 -7.25 10.09
N GLY A 69 -4.80 -8.00 10.21
CA GLY A 69 -4.75 -9.43 9.95
C GLY A 69 -4.89 -9.82 8.46
N THR A 70 -4.82 -8.86 7.53
CA THR A 70 -4.81 -9.10 6.08
C THR A 70 -3.53 -9.76 5.62
N ILE A 71 -2.42 -9.45 6.28
CA ILE A 71 -1.19 -10.22 6.17
C ILE A 71 -0.83 -10.78 7.53
N ARG A 72 -0.41 -12.03 7.56
CA ARG A 72 0.30 -12.54 8.73
C ARG A 72 1.71 -11.99 8.65
N ALA A 73 2.12 -11.21 9.65
CA ALA A 73 3.53 -11.05 9.99
C ALA A 73 4.16 -12.43 9.85
N ALA A 74 5.17 -12.57 9.00
CA ALA A 74 5.83 -13.83 8.72
C ALA A 74 6.59 -14.30 9.98
N ALA A 75 5.86 -14.72 11.00
CA ALA A 75 6.37 -15.42 12.17
C ALA A 75 6.41 -16.93 11.94
N ASP A 76 5.83 -17.44 10.83
CA ASP A 76 5.81 -18.89 10.56
C ASP A 76 5.55 -19.22 9.07
N THR A 77 6.29 -18.62 8.15
CA THR A 77 6.34 -19.19 6.81
C THR A 77 7.79 -19.25 6.40
N GLU A 78 8.38 -20.40 6.71
CA GLU A 78 9.46 -20.98 5.94
C GLU A 78 9.21 -20.70 4.46
N TYR A 79 9.82 -19.62 3.97
CA TYR A 79 9.82 -19.26 2.58
C TYR A 79 10.80 -20.21 1.87
N ARG A 80 10.43 -21.49 1.79
CA ARG A 80 11.20 -22.54 1.11
C ARG A 80 10.89 -22.46 -0.39
N PHE A 81 11.30 -21.35 -1.01
CA PHE A 81 11.27 -21.23 -2.45
C PHE A 81 12.50 -21.94 -3.04
N PHE A 82 12.22 -23.04 -3.74
CA PHE A 82 13.11 -23.84 -4.60
C PHE A 82 14.27 -24.60 -3.91
N ASP A 83 13.93 -25.67 -3.19
CA ASP A 83 14.81 -26.84 -3.11
C ASP A 83 14.28 -27.86 -4.15
N SER A 84 14.73 -27.72 -5.39
CA SER A 84 14.50 -28.72 -6.44
C SER A 84 15.85 -29.34 -6.78
N THR A 85 16.17 -30.46 -6.12
CA THR A 85 17.14 -31.44 -6.60
C THR A 85 16.41 -32.58 -7.31
N PRO A 86 16.98 -33.08 -8.41
CA PRO A 86 17.46 -34.45 -8.36
C PRO A 86 18.97 -34.58 -8.61
#